data_AF-A0A7Z9G562-F1
#
_entry.id   AF-A0A7Z9G562-F1
#
_cell.length_a   1.000
_cell.length_b   1.000
_cell.length_c   1.000
_cell.angle_alpha   90.00
_cell.angle_beta   90.00
_cell.angle_gamma   90.00
#
_symmetry.space_group_name_H-M   'P 1'
#
loop_
_entity.id
_entity.type
_entity.pdbx_description
1 polymer ?
#
loop_
_entity_poly.entity_id
_entity_poly.type
_entity_poly.pdbx_seq_one_letter_code
_entity_poly.pdbx_strand_id
1 'polypeptide(L)'
;MSPSAAERLQIMADKSGVELVGVRVAVLGGGCAGFSYDMDFEDSADSDDLVFGDHPKIFVDKKSHEYLDGTVLEFTGGLKGVGFVFKNPNAESTCGCGTSFSV
;
A
#
# COMPACT_ATOMS: atom_id res chain seq x y z
N MET A 1 -6.94 -5.84 1.13
CA MET A 1 -6.78 -5.28 -0.24
C MET A 1 -8.05 -5.54 -1.03
N SER A 2 -8.47 -4.62 -1.91
CA SER A 2 -9.60 -4.87 -2.82
C SER A 2 -9.21 -5.78 -4.01
N PRO A 3 -10.17 -6.46 -4.66
CA PRO A 3 -9.90 -7.24 -5.88
C PRO A 3 -9.31 -6.38 -7.01
N SER A 4 -9.76 -5.12 -7.15
CA SER A 4 -9.26 -4.21 -8.18
C SER A 4 -7.78 -3.86 -8.00
N ALA A 5 -7.30 -3.76 -6.76
CA ALA A 5 -5.90 -3.53 -6.47
C ALA A 5 -5.05 -4.76 -6.81
N ALA A 6 -5.51 -5.96 -6.44
CA ALA A 6 -4.81 -7.21 -6.77
C ALA A 6 -4.64 -7.40 -8.28
N GLU A 7 -5.73 -7.21 -9.04
CA GLU A 7 -5.70 -7.30 -10.51
C GLU A 7 -4.72 -6.28 -11.11
N ARG A 8 -4.72 -5.05 -10.58
CA ARG A 8 -3.82 -4.03 -11.08
C ARG A 8 -2.34 -4.34 -10.80
N LEU A 9 -2.04 -4.86 -9.62
CA LEU A 9 -0.70 -5.30 -9.25
C LEU A 9 -0.21 -6.41 -10.17
N GLN A 10 -1.08 -7.38 -10.53
CA GLN A 10 -0.73 -8.42 -11.50
C GLN A 10 -0.34 -7.83 -12.85
N ILE A 11 -1.16 -6.92 -13.38
CA ILE A 11 -0.87 -6.26 -14.66
C ILE A 11 0.46 -5.48 -14.61
N MET A 12 0.78 -4.87 -13.46
CA MET A 12 2.04 -4.14 -13.28
C MET A 12 3.24 -5.09 -13.19
N ALA A 13 3.11 -6.20 -12.46
CA ALA A 13 4.16 -7.22 -12.34
C ALA A 13 4.48 -7.85 -13.71
N ASP A 14 3.45 -8.23 -14.47
CA ASP A 14 3.59 -8.79 -15.83
C ASP A 14 4.33 -7.83 -16.76
N LYS A 15 4.03 -6.53 -16.68
CA LYS A 15 4.68 -5.48 -17.48
C LYS A 15 6.14 -5.24 -17.10
N SER A 16 6.45 -5.38 -15.81
CA SER A 16 7.80 -5.25 -15.29
C SER A 16 8.62 -6.54 -15.45
N GLY A 17 7.99 -7.64 -15.90
CA GLY A 17 8.63 -8.95 -16.02
C GLY A 17 8.98 -9.58 -14.67
N VAL A 18 8.24 -9.22 -13.62
CA VAL A 18 8.45 -9.69 -12.25
C VAL A 18 7.34 -10.66 -11.88
N GLU A 19 7.65 -11.73 -11.17
CA GLU A 19 6.63 -12.60 -10.60
C GLU A 19 5.96 -11.90 -9.41
N LEU A 20 4.64 -11.76 -9.43
CA LEU A 20 3.91 -11.14 -8.34
C LEU A 20 3.80 -12.10 -7.16
N VAL A 21 4.70 -12.04 -6.18
CA VAL A 21 4.57 -12.83 -4.94
C VAL A 21 3.80 -12.03 -3.88
N GLY A 22 4.22 -10.80 -3.65
CA GLY A 22 3.56 -9.87 -2.78
C GLY A 22 4.00 -8.43 -3.03
N VAL A 23 3.46 -7.53 -2.22
CA VAL A 23 3.88 -6.13 -2.15
C VAL A 23 4.17 -5.77 -0.72
N ARG A 24 5.24 -5.02 -0.53
CA ARG A 24 5.58 -4.39 0.74
C ARG A 24 4.89 -3.05 0.82
N VAL A 25 4.25 -2.75 1.95
CA VAL A 25 3.66 -1.44 2.25
C VAL A 25 4.31 -0.90 3.51
N ALA A 26 4.94 0.27 3.39
CA ALA A 26 5.62 0.94 4.49
C ALA A 26 5.09 2.37 4.70
N VAL A 27 5.30 2.90 5.91
CA VAL A 27 5.05 4.30 6.23
C VAL A 27 6.38 5.00 6.44
N LEU A 28 6.65 5.98 5.58
CA LEU A 28 7.82 6.83 5.67
C LEU A 28 7.47 8.13 6.39
N GLY A 29 8.38 8.57 7.28
CA GLY A 29 8.30 9.91 7.85
C GLY A 29 8.64 10.95 6.80
N GLY A 30 7.80 11.98 6.67
CA GLY A 30 7.92 13.03 5.66
C GLY A 30 6.74 13.09 4.68
N GLY A 31 6.74 14.14 3.85
CA GLY A 31 5.63 14.48 2.95
C GLY A 31 4.85 15.70 3.45
N CYS A 32 3.94 16.24 2.61
CA CYS A 32 3.24 17.49 2.90
C CYS A 32 2.39 17.47 4.17
N ALA A 33 2.01 16.29 4.64
CA ALA A 33 1.13 16.09 5.81
C ALA A 33 1.82 15.40 7.01
N GLY A 34 3.11 15.03 6.89
CA GLY A 34 3.89 14.42 7.98
C GLY A 34 4.30 12.96 7.74
N PHE A 35 3.44 12.15 7.11
CA PHE A 35 3.73 10.76 6.72
C PHE A 35 3.38 10.49 5.26
N SER A 36 4.07 9.53 4.65
CA SER A 36 3.82 9.08 3.27
C SER A 36 3.79 7.56 3.18
N TYR A 37 2.95 7.04 2.29
CA TYR A 37 2.92 5.62 1.99
C TYR A 37 3.98 5.28 0.95
N ASP A 38 4.69 4.18 1.17
CA ASP A 38 5.61 3.58 0.21
C ASP A 38 5.15 2.17 -0.12
N MET A 39 5.27 1.78 -1.38
CA MET A 39 4.82 0.49 -1.86
C MET A 39 5.73 -0.03 -2.97
N ASP A 40 6.24 -1.26 -2.80
CA ASP A 40 7.10 -1.92 -3.77
C ASP A 40 6.75 -3.42 -3.91
N PHE A 41 7.16 -4.02 -5.02
CA PHE A 41 7.06 -5.46 -5.22
C PHE A 41 8.11 -6.18 -4.40
N GLU A 42 7.73 -7.29 -3.80
CA GLU A 42 8.61 -8.07 -2.94
C GLU A 42 8.38 -9.56 -3.16
N ASP A 43 9.46 -10.34 -3.18
CA ASP A 43 9.42 -11.79 -3.42
C ASP A 43 9.19 -12.61 -2.15
N SER A 44 9.43 -12.01 -0.97
CA SER A 44 9.38 -12.70 0.31
C SER A 44 9.14 -11.75 1.49
N ALA A 45 8.61 -12.29 2.60
CA ALA A 45 8.49 -11.54 3.84
C ALA A 45 9.82 -11.53 4.59
N ASP A 46 10.16 -10.40 5.21
CA ASP A 46 11.26 -10.32 6.17
C ASP A 46 10.84 -10.96 7.51
N SER A 47 11.83 -11.26 8.36
CA SER A 47 11.60 -11.94 9.65
C SER A 47 10.66 -11.19 10.60
N ASP A 48 10.56 -9.88 10.46
CA ASP A 48 9.77 -9.00 11.32
C ASP A 48 8.51 -8.49 10.66
N ASP A 49 8.19 -8.95 9.44
CA ASP A 49 6.99 -8.52 8.75
C ASP A 49 5.74 -9.23 9.28
N LEU A 50 4.66 -8.47 9.25
CA LEU A 50 3.32 -8.98 9.29
C LEU A 50 2.84 -9.23 7.87
N VAL A 51 2.30 -10.43 7.63
CA VAL A 51 1.87 -10.88 6.32
C VAL A 51 0.34 -10.96 6.29
N PHE A 52 -0.30 -10.31 5.32
CA PHE A 52 -1.75 -10.29 5.18
C PHE A 52 -2.20 -10.74 3.78
N GLY A 53 -3.38 -11.38 3.74
CA GLY A 53 -4.00 -11.87 2.51
C GLY A 53 -3.34 -13.14 1.95
N ASP A 54 -3.91 -13.66 0.87
CA ASP A 54 -3.46 -14.90 0.24
C ASP A 54 -2.51 -14.62 -0.93
N HIS A 55 -3.00 -13.94 -1.98
CA HIS A 55 -2.21 -13.57 -3.16
C HIS A 55 -2.84 -12.38 -3.92
N PRO A 56 -2.04 -11.35 -4.30
CA PRO A 56 -0.69 -11.08 -3.79
C PRO A 56 -0.71 -10.87 -2.27
N LYS A 57 0.37 -11.29 -1.60
CA LYS A 57 0.54 -11.03 -0.17
C LYS A 57 0.84 -9.55 0.07
N ILE A 58 0.43 -9.06 1.23
CA ILE A 58 0.84 -7.74 1.75
C ILE A 58 1.86 -7.98 2.86
N PHE A 59 3.05 -7.40 2.73
CA PHE A 59 4.07 -7.38 3.75
C PHE A 59 4.13 -6.00 4.41
N VAL A 60 4.11 -5.95 5.74
CA VAL A 60 4.17 -4.71 6.51
C VAL A 60 5.11 -4.91 7.68
N ASP A 61 6.12 -4.05 7.81
CA ASP A 61 6.99 -4.09 8.98
C ASP A 61 6.22 -3.63 10.24
N LYS A 62 6.64 -4.12 11.42
CA LYS A 62 5.97 -3.82 12.70
C LYS A 62 5.77 -2.32 12.96
N LYS A 63 6.72 -1.48 12.57
CA LYS A 63 6.64 -0.02 12.82
C LYS A 63 5.60 0.61 11.91
N SER A 64 5.57 0.24 10.64
CA SER A 64 4.54 0.73 9.70
C SER A 64 3.15 0.23 10.07
N HIS A 65 3.03 -0.98 10.64
CA HIS A 65 1.74 -1.55 11.03
C HIS A 65 0.98 -0.69 12.05
N GLU A 66 1.68 -0.04 12.99
CA GLU A 66 1.05 0.85 13.97
C GLU A 66 0.25 2.00 13.32
N TYR A 67 0.63 2.40 12.11
CA TYR A 67 -0.05 3.45 11.35
C TYR A 67 -1.03 2.90 10.31
N LEU A 68 -0.88 1.63 9.94
CA LEU A 68 -1.62 0.99 8.85
C LEU A 68 -2.73 0.06 9.35
N ASP A 69 -2.89 -0.14 10.66
CA ASP A 69 -3.90 -1.04 11.18
C ASP A 69 -5.31 -0.65 10.69
N GLY A 70 -6.06 -1.62 10.18
CA GLY A 70 -7.35 -1.41 9.52
C GLY A 70 -7.30 -0.73 8.14
N THR A 71 -6.12 -0.43 7.59
CA THR A 71 -5.99 0.21 6.27
C THR A 71 -6.33 -0.75 5.13
N VAL A 72 -7.09 -0.25 4.16
CA VAL A 72 -7.42 -0.99 2.93
C VAL A 72 -6.76 -0.35 1.72
N LEU A 73 -5.91 -1.12 1.04
CA LEU A 73 -5.39 -0.76 -0.29
C LEU A 73 -6.44 -1.06 -1.37
N GLU A 74 -6.81 -0.02 -2.11
CA GLU A 74 -7.70 -0.10 -3.26
C GLU A 74 -7.04 0.48 -4.52
N PHE A 75 -7.55 0.13 -5.69
CA PHE A 75 -7.20 0.79 -6.93
C PHE A 75 -8.45 1.46 -7.50
N THR A 76 -8.36 2.77 -7.74
CA THR A 76 -9.49 3.58 -8.22
C THR A 76 -9.11 4.33 -9.49
N GLY A 77 -10.08 4.49 -10.40
CA GLY A 77 -9.96 5.34 -11.60
C GLY A 77 -10.76 6.64 -11.49
N GLY A 78 -10.93 7.17 -10.28
CA GLY A 78 -11.82 8.30 -10.01
C GLY A 78 -11.30 9.65 -10.52
N LEU A 79 -12.10 10.70 -10.32
CA LEU A 79 -11.82 12.08 -10.75
C LEU A 79 -10.48 12.65 -10.24
N LYS A 80 -9.95 12.12 -9.14
CA LYS A 80 -8.65 12.51 -8.55
C LYS A 80 -7.44 11.83 -9.20
N GLY A 81 -7.65 10.97 -10.19
CA GLY A 81 -6.61 10.24 -10.89
C GLY A 81 -6.80 8.72 -10.81
N VAL A 82 -6.14 8.02 -11.74
CA VAL A 82 -6.04 6.56 -11.74
C VAL A 82 -4.86 6.17 -10.88
N GLY A 83 -5.10 5.44 -9.79
CA GLY A 83 -4.02 5.08 -8.87
C GLY A 83 -4.46 4.22 -7.69
N PHE A 84 -3.45 3.77 -6.95
CA PHE A 84 -3.65 3.13 -5.66
C PHE A 84 -4.08 4.16 -4.62
N VAL A 85 -5.04 3.77 -3.79
CA VAL A 85 -5.62 4.59 -2.73
C VAL A 85 -5.58 3.79 -1.44
N PHE A 86 -4.99 4.39 -0.41
CA PHE A 86 -4.98 3.85 0.95
C PHE A 86 -6.17 4.41 1.73
N LYS A 87 -7.14 3.57 2.05
CA LYS A 87 -8.22 3.90 2.99
C LYS A 87 -7.74 3.59 4.41
N ASN A 88 -7.06 4.54 5.02
CA ASN A 88 -6.51 4.40 6.37
C ASN A 88 -7.46 5.02 7.41
N PRO A 89 -8.06 4.24 8.33
CA PRO A 89 -8.93 4.76 9.38
C PRO A 89 -8.19 5.60 10.42
N ASN A 90 -6.86 5.46 10.52
CA ASN A 90 -6.02 6.20 11.46
C ASN A 90 -5.57 7.56 10.91
N ALA A 91 -5.86 7.88 9.64
CA ALA A 91 -5.46 9.13 9.04
C ALA A 91 -6.45 10.27 9.41
N GLU A 92 -5.99 11.27 10.17
CA GLU A 92 -6.78 12.47 10.50
C GLU A 92 -7.02 13.35 9.27
N SER A 93 -6.00 13.49 8.43
CA SER A 93 -6.12 14.20 7.16
C SER A 93 -5.21 13.60 6.08
N THR A 94 -5.68 13.62 4.84
CA THR A 94 -4.98 13.08 3.67
C THR A 94 -4.77 14.17 2.63
N CYS A 95 -3.55 14.26 2.08
CA CYS A 95 -3.20 15.21 1.02
C CYS A 95 -4.10 14.99 -0.22
N GLY A 96 -4.33 16.03 -1.01
CA GLY A 96 -5.21 15.99 -2.18
C GLY A 96 -4.90 14.89 -3.20
N CYS A 97 -3.63 14.46 -3.28
CA CYS A 97 -3.16 13.36 -4.14
C CYS A 97 -3.21 11.96 -3.49
N GLY A 98 -3.54 11.84 -2.20
CA GLY A 98 -3.72 10.55 -1.52
C GLY A 98 -2.45 9.82 -1.07
N THR A 99 -1.25 10.35 -1.36
CA THR A 99 0.04 9.68 -1.08
C THR A 99 0.64 10.02 0.28
N SER A 100 0.12 11.05 0.95
CA SER A 100 0.59 11.50 2.25
C SER A 100 -0.58 11.77 3.19
N PHE A 101 -0.34 11.59 4.49
CA PHE A 101 -1.34 11.72 5.54
C PHE A 101 -0.73 12.22 6.85
N SER A 102 -1.62 12.57 7.79
CA SER A 102 -1.34 12.85 9.19
C SER A 102 -2.14 11.88 10.05
N VAL A 103 -1.63 11.57 11.24
CA VAL A 103 -2.25 10.70 12.26
C VAL A 103 -2.33 11.43 13.59
#